data_AF-A0A087GZK0-F1
#
_entry.id   AF-A0A087GZK0-F1
#
_cell.length_a   1.000
_cell.length_b   1.000
_cell.length_c   1.000
_cell.angle_alpha   90.00
_cell.angle_beta   90.00
_cell.angle_gamma   90.00
#
_symmetry.space_group_name_H-M   'P 1'
#
loop_
_entity.id
_entity.type
_entity.pdbx_description
1 polymer ?
#
loop_
_entity_poly.entity_id
_entity_poly.type
_entity_poly.pdbx_seq_one_letter_code
_entity_poly.pdbx_strand_id
1 'polypeptide(L)'
;MAHRSLLQVLFVTFLSASAYLPEIGGLAGDDLVEVNRSQREFDYFALSLQWPGTYCRGTRHCCSKNACCRGSNAPTQFTIHGLWPDYNDGSWPSCCYRSDFKEEEIATLNDGLEKYWPSLSCGSPSTCHGGKGSFWGHEWGNHLQSLLL
;
A
#
# COMPACT_ATOMS: atom_id res chain seq x y z
N MET A 1 66.52 -43.68 -17.17
CA MET A 1 65.93 -43.42 -18.50
C MET A 1 64.61 -44.19 -18.54
N ALA A 2 63.52 -43.56 -19.00
CA ALA A 2 62.14 -44.07 -19.03
C ALA A 2 61.39 -44.19 -17.68
N HIS A 3 61.10 -43.05 -17.03
CA HIS A 3 60.06 -42.99 -15.99
C HIS A 3 59.30 -41.66 -15.96
N ARG A 4 58.94 -41.16 -17.15
CA ARG A 4 58.08 -39.98 -17.36
C ARG A 4 57.42 -40.18 -18.70
N SER A 5 56.11 -40.47 -18.76
CA SER A 5 55.24 -40.29 -19.95
C SER A 5 53.81 -40.82 -19.86
N LEU A 6 53.32 -41.35 -18.72
CA LEU A 6 51.90 -41.78 -18.61
C LEU A 6 51.02 -40.86 -17.76
N LEU A 7 51.57 -40.19 -16.73
CA LEU A 7 50.82 -39.23 -15.91
C LEU A 7 50.59 -37.86 -16.58
N GLN A 8 51.38 -37.48 -17.59
CA GLN A 8 51.15 -36.23 -18.34
C GLN A 8 50.09 -36.37 -19.44
N VAL A 9 49.86 -37.58 -19.96
CA VAL A 9 48.86 -37.80 -21.02
C VAL A 9 47.43 -37.79 -20.45
N LEU A 10 47.24 -38.29 -19.22
CA LEU A 10 45.94 -38.28 -18.54
C LEU A 10 45.47 -36.90 -18.07
N PHE A 11 46.40 -35.95 -17.86
CA PHE A 11 46.05 -34.58 -17.45
C PHE A 11 45.62 -33.69 -18.63
N VAL A 12 46.13 -33.96 -19.83
CA VAL A 12 45.82 -33.15 -21.03
C VAL A 12 44.48 -33.53 -21.66
N THR A 13 44.01 -34.77 -21.51
CA THR A 13 42.67 -35.16 -21.98
C THR A 13 41.52 -34.69 -21.08
N PHE A 14 41.79 -34.33 -19.81
CA PHE A 14 40.77 -33.76 -18.92
C PHE A 14 40.51 -32.27 -19.16
N LEU A 15 41.45 -31.55 -19.79
CA LEU A 15 41.31 -30.12 -20.08
C LEU A 15 40.66 -29.82 -21.44
N SER A 16 40.58 -30.78 -22.37
CA SER A 16 39.91 -30.59 -23.67
C SER A 16 38.44 -31.03 -23.68
N ALA A 17 37.97 -31.78 -22.68
CA ALA A 17 36.55 -32.14 -22.54
C ALA A 17 35.68 -31.03 -21.90
N SER A 18 36.29 -29.95 -21.39
CA SER A 18 35.56 -28.80 -20.84
C SER A 18 35.07 -27.80 -21.91
N ALA A 19 35.35 -28.04 -23.19
CA ALA A 19 34.99 -27.14 -24.29
C ALA A 19 33.70 -27.54 -25.06
N TYR A 20 32.99 -28.58 -24.61
CA TYR A 20 31.75 -29.03 -25.25
C TYR A 20 30.63 -29.21 -24.21
N LEU A 21 30.28 -28.13 -23.50
CA LEU A 21 28.95 -28.00 -22.93
C LEU A 21 28.11 -27.16 -23.89
N PRO A 22 26.93 -27.64 -24.33
CA PRO A 22 26.02 -26.79 -25.09
C PRO A 22 25.60 -25.60 -24.22
N GLU A 23 25.66 -24.39 -24.79
CA GLU A 23 25.08 -23.19 -24.19
C GLU A 23 23.59 -23.42 -23.97
N ILE A 24 23.23 -23.84 -22.75
CA ILE A 24 21.93 -23.55 -22.18
C ILE A 24 21.88 -22.04 -21.98
N GLY A 25 21.49 -21.32 -23.04
CA GLY A 25 21.05 -19.93 -23.00
C GLY A 25 19.79 -19.81 -22.14
N GLY A 26 19.97 -19.97 -20.83
CA GLY A 26 18.99 -19.69 -19.80
C GLY A 26 19.25 -18.29 -19.25
N LEU A 27 18.35 -17.37 -19.60
CA LEU A 27 17.69 -16.46 -18.67
C LEU A 27 18.55 -15.93 -17.51
N ALA A 28 19.18 -14.77 -17.68
CA ALA A 28 19.46 -13.87 -16.56
C ALA A 28 19.97 -12.54 -17.12
N GLY A 29 19.22 -11.47 -16.89
CA GLY A 29 19.54 -10.14 -17.39
C GLY A 29 18.33 -9.28 -17.70
N ASP A 30 17.11 -9.68 -17.32
CA ASP A 30 16.18 -8.65 -16.90
C ASP A 30 16.79 -8.06 -15.62
N ASP A 31 17.27 -6.82 -15.72
CA ASP A 31 17.35 -5.88 -14.61
C ASP A 31 15.91 -5.67 -14.09
N LEU A 32 15.31 -6.72 -13.52
CA LEU A 32 14.24 -6.55 -12.58
C LEU A 32 14.94 -5.94 -11.38
N VAL A 33 14.90 -4.61 -11.35
CA VAL A 33 14.95 -3.88 -10.09
C VAL A 33 13.89 -4.54 -9.23
N GLU A 34 14.30 -5.48 -8.38
CA GLU A 34 13.49 -5.94 -7.28
C GLU A 34 13.38 -4.72 -6.38
N VAL A 35 12.34 -3.93 -6.64
CA VAL A 35 11.87 -2.90 -5.76
C VAL A 35 11.39 -3.65 -4.53
N ASN A 36 12.33 -4.06 -3.69
CA ASN A 36 12.04 -4.51 -2.33
C ASN A 36 11.64 -3.26 -1.56
N ARG A 37 10.39 -2.83 -1.80
CA ARG A 37 9.66 -1.91 -0.93
C ARG A 37 9.19 -2.72 0.28
N SER A 38 10.11 -3.28 1.05
CA SER A 38 9.81 -3.57 2.44
C SER A 38 9.70 -2.21 3.12
N GLN A 39 8.52 -1.58 3.04
CA GLN A 39 8.24 -0.47 3.93
C GLN A 39 8.42 -0.99 5.35
N ARG A 40 9.07 -0.18 6.20
CA ARG A 40 9.26 -0.51 7.61
C ARG A 40 7.88 -0.70 8.25
N GLU A 41 7.76 -1.63 9.19
CA GLU A 41 6.59 -1.72 10.05
C GLU A 41 6.43 -0.42 10.86
N PHE A 42 5.17 0.02 11.03
CA PHE A 42 4.81 1.21 11.78
C PHE A 42 5.01 1.00 13.30
N ASP A 43 5.08 2.10 14.05
CA ASP A 43 5.36 2.02 15.48
C ASP A 43 4.09 2.04 16.34
N TYR A 44 3.07 2.79 15.94
CA TYR A 44 1.79 2.89 16.65
C TYR A 44 0.63 3.29 15.73
N PHE A 45 -0.60 3.18 16.26
CA PHE A 45 -1.80 3.73 15.63
C PHE A 45 -2.25 5.02 16.29
N ALA A 46 -2.52 6.03 15.47
CA ALA A 46 -3.30 7.20 15.85
C ALA A 46 -4.76 7.00 15.39
N LEU A 47 -5.69 6.90 16.35
CA LEU A 47 -7.12 7.03 16.07
C LEU A 47 -7.49 8.51 16.09
N SER A 48 -7.76 9.07 14.91
CA SER A 48 -8.14 10.46 14.73
C SER A 48 -9.65 10.60 14.72
N LEU A 49 -10.18 11.42 15.62
CA LEU A 49 -11.59 11.76 15.71
C LEU A 49 -11.80 13.23 15.34
N GLN A 50 -12.91 13.51 14.68
CA GLN A 50 -13.30 14.87 14.31
C GLN A 50 -14.64 15.25 14.95
N TRP A 51 -14.77 16.53 15.32
CA TRP A 51 -15.99 17.09 15.88
C TRP A 51 -16.85 17.75 14.77
N PRO A 52 -18.00 17.17 14.40
CA PRO A 52 -18.83 17.71 13.33
C PRO A 52 -19.32 19.14 13.61
N GLY A 53 -19.58 19.50 14.88
CA GLY A 53 -20.04 20.84 15.22
C GLY A 53 -19.08 21.95 14.79
N THR A 54 -17.76 21.71 14.87
CA THR A 54 -16.76 22.66 14.37
C THR A 54 -16.60 22.54 12.86
N TYR A 55 -16.51 21.31 12.33
CA TYR A 55 -16.28 21.08 10.90
C TYR A 55 -17.43 21.65 10.04
N CYS A 56 -18.66 21.35 10.42
CA CYS A 56 -19.87 21.70 9.67
C CYS A 56 -20.29 23.16 9.82
N ARG A 57 -19.68 23.94 10.73
CA ARG A 57 -20.07 25.34 11.02
C ARG A 57 -20.05 26.22 9.76
N GLY A 58 -19.14 25.96 8.83
CA GLY A 58 -18.97 26.70 7.58
C GLY A 58 -19.67 26.08 6.37
N THR A 59 -20.41 24.98 6.53
CA THR A 59 -21.01 24.27 5.39
C THR A 59 -22.12 25.11 4.75
N ARG A 60 -21.90 25.54 3.50
CA ARG A 60 -22.87 26.31 2.70
C ARG A 60 -23.43 25.53 1.50
N HIS A 61 -22.77 24.45 1.12
CA HIS A 61 -23.13 23.61 -0.01
C HIS A 61 -23.31 22.18 0.44
N CYS A 62 -24.40 21.57 -0.04
CA CYS A 62 -24.80 20.22 0.31
C CYS A 62 -24.74 19.29 -0.89
N CYS A 63 -24.51 18.03 -0.61
CA CYS A 63 -24.46 16.92 -1.56
C CYS A 63 -24.80 15.64 -0.80
N SER A 64 -25.06 14.55 -1.53
CA SER A 64 -25.45 13.26 -0.93
C SER A 64 -24.42 12.70 0.06
N LYS A 65 -23.13 12.93 -0.19
CA LYS A 65 -22.03 12.39 0.63
C LYS A 65 -21.73 13.19 1.89
N ASN A 66 -22.18 14.45 1.98
CA ASN A 66 -21.82 15.33 3.09
C ASN A 66 -22.79 15.13 4.26
N ALA A 67 -22.33 14.49 5.33
CA ALA A 67 -23.16 14.22 6.49
C ALA A 67 -23.54 15.46 7.31
N CYS A 68 -22.86 16.60 7.14
CA CYS A 68 -23.32 17.89 7.69
C CYS A 68 -24.74 18.26 7.22
N CYS A 69 -25.15 17.75 6.06
CA CYS A 69 -26.41 18.09 5.41
C CYS A 69 -27.53 17.07 5.63
N ARG A 70 -27.38 16.14 6.58
CA ARG A 70 -28.39 15.09 6.87
C ARG A 70 -29.54 15.58 7.77
N GLY A 71 -29.68 16.88 7.97
CA GLY A 71 -30.74 17.47 8.79
C GLY A 71 -30.67 16.97 10.24
N SER A 72 -31.78 16.45 10.76
CA SER A 72 -31.84 15.85 12.11
C SER A 72 -30.92 14.62 12.27
N ASN A 73 -30.50 14.00 11.17
CA ASN A 73 -29.59 12.85 11.15
C ASN A 73 -28.13 13.27 10.94
N ALA A 74 -27.81 14.57 10.99
CA ALA A 74 -26.43 15.02 10.99
C ALA A 74 -25.70 14.51 12.24
N PRO A 75 -24.42 14.13 12.15
CA PRO A 75 -23.70 13.59 13.28
C PRO A 75 -23.50 14.67 14.35
N THR A 76 -23.86 14.35 15.59
CA THR A 76 -23.78 15.23 16.77
C THR A 76 -22.75 14.76 17.81
N GLN A 77 -22.00 13.72 17.46
CA GLN A 77 -20.94 13.12 18.27
C GLN A 77 -19.63 13.14 17.49
N PHE A 78 -18.52 12.86 18.16
CA PHE A 78 -17.26 12.64 17.46
C PHE A 78 -17.43 11.52 16.43
N THR A 79 -17.00 11.78 15.20
CA THR A 79 -16.91 10.78 14.14
C THR A 79 -15.44 10.44 13.90
N ILE A 80 -15.18 9.26 13.38
CA ILE A 80 -13.85 8.86 12.94
C ILE A 80 -13.46 9.75 11.76
N HIS A 81 -12.25 10.29 11.79
CA HIS A 81 -11.60 10.88 10.63
C HIS A 81 -10.71 9.83 9.98
N GLY A 82 -9.88 9.17 10.78
CA GLY A 82 -8.94 8.17 10.29
C GLY A 82 -8.35 7.29 11.38
N LEU A 83 -7.82 6.16 10.95
CA LEU A 83 -6.95 5.29 11.75
C LEU A 83 -5.62 5.22 11.02
N TRP A 84 -4.57 5.79 11.61
CA TRP A 84 -3.32 6.05 10.91
C TRP A 84 -2.16 5.34 11.59
N PRO A 85 -1.48 4.44 10.87
CA PRO A 85 -0.18 3.93 11.27
C PRO A 85 0.86 5.05 11.18
N ASP A 86 1.64 5.24 12.24
CA ASP A 86 2.61 6.33 12.39
C ASP A 86 3.95 5.79 12.93
N TYR A 87 5.01 6.58 12.76
CA TYR A 87 6.32 6.36 13.35
C TYR A 87 6.61 7.33 14.50
N ASN A 88 7.45 6.92 15.46
CA ASN A 88 7.88 7.74 16.59
C ASN A 88 8.70 8.98 16.19
N ASP A 89 9.22 9.02 14.96
CA ASP A 89 9.95 10.18 14.42
C ASP A 89 9.02 11.26 13.83
N GLY A 90 7.70 11.03 13.84
CA GLY A 90 6.67 11.94 13.34
C GLY A 90 6.37 11.80 11.85
N SER A 91 7.04 10.89 11.13
CA SER A 91 6.66 10.50 9.78
C SER A 91 5.64 9.35 9.80
N TRP A 92 5.10 8.99 8.62
CA TRP A 92 4.12 7.91 8.50
C TRP A 92 4.28 7.14 7.19
N PRO A 93 4.01 5.83 7.17
CA PRO A 93 3.88 5.08 5.93
C PRO A 93 2.68 5.61 5.13
N SER A 94 2.83 5.71 3.82
CA SER A 94 1.73 6.06 2.92
C SER A 94 1.87 5.40 1.57
N CYS A 95 0.72 5.09 0.94
CA CYS A 95 0.64 4.56 -0.41
C CYS A 95 1.52 3.31 -0.64
N CYS A 96 1.45 2.37 0.30
CA CYS A 96 2.37 1.22 0.40
C CYS A 96 2.27 0.27 -0.81
N TYR A 97 1.05 0.06 -1.31
CA TYR A 97 0.74 -0.85 -2.41
C TYR A 97 -0.04 -0.16 -3.54
N ARG A 98 -0.03 -0.81 -4.70
CA ARG A 98 -0.88 -0.44 -5.85
C ARG A 98 -2.07 -1.40 -5.92
N SER A 99 -2.95 -1.30 -4.94
CA SER A 99 -4.29 -1.89 -4.99
C SER A 99 -5.34 -0.79 -4.91
N ASP A 100 -6.48 -1.03 -5.53
CA ASP A 100 -7.61 -0.12 -5.49
C ASP A 100 -8.55 -0.50 -4.35
N PHE A 101 -9.17 0.52 -3.75
CA PHE A 101 -10.20 0.34 -2.74
C PHE A 101 -11.48 -0.22 -3.38
N LYS A 102 -12.00 -1.29 -2.81
CA LYS A 102 -13.21 -1.98 -3.27
C LYS A 102 -14.32 -1.84 -2.24
N GLU A 103 -15.30 -1.00 -2.53
CA GLU A 103 -16.40 -0.69 -1.62
C GLU A 103 -17.30 -1.92 -1.37
N GLU A 104 -17.34 -2.86 -2.31
CA GLU A 104 -18.01 -4.14 -2.17
C GLU A 104 -17.46 -5.01 -1.03
N GLU A 105 -16.17 -4.88 -0.68
CA GLU A 105 -15.53 -5.66 0.38
C GLU A 105 -15.98 -5.23 1.79
N ILE A 106 -16.46 -3.98 1.91
CA ILE A 106 -16.92 -3.40 3.19
C ILE A 106 -18.44 -3.19 3.22
N ALA A 107 -19.18 -3.74 2.26
CA ALA A 107 -20.60 -3.47 2.11
C ALA A 107 -21.43 -3.79 3.37
N THR A 108 -21.01 -4.80 4.14
CA THR A 108 -21.64 -5.18 5.43
C THR A 108 -21.45 -4.14 6.54
N LEU A 109 -20.48 -3.24 6.40
CA LEU A 109 -20.13 -2.20 7.36
C LEU A 109 -20.76 -0.84 7.03
N ASN A 110 -21.43 -0.71 5.87
CA ASN A 110 -21.91 0.57 5.36
C ASN A 110 -22.73 1.37 6.37
N ASP A 111 -23.69 0.76 7.06
CA ASP A 111 -24.51 1.47 8.05
C ASP A 111 -23.67 2.03 9.20
N GLY A 112 -22.64 1.28 9.63
CA GLY A 112 -21.70 1.70 10.66
C GLY A 112 -20.78 2.83 10.18
N LEU A 113 -20.24 2.69 8.96
CA LEU A 113 -19.36 3.70 8.37
C LEU A 113 -20.11 5.00 8.09
N GLU A 114 -21.33 4.94 7.56
CA GLU A 114 -22.15 6.12 7.32
C GLU A 114 -22.54 6.83 8.61
N LYS A 115 -22.65 6.10 9.73
CA LYS A 115 -22.99 6.68 11.03
C LYS A 115 -21.78 7.24 11.78
N TYR A 116 -20.70 6.48 11.84
CA TYR A 116 -19.57 6.76 12.74
C TYR A 116 -18.32 7.24 12.00
N TRP A 117 -18.21 7.02 10.70
CA TRP A 117 -17.08 7.46 9.86
C TRP A 117 -17.54 8.16 8.55
N PRO A 118 -18.53 9.08 8.58
CA PRO A 118 -19.01 9.72 7.37
C PRO A 118 -18.04 10.75 6.80
N SER A 119 -18.16 11.03 5.50
CA SER A 119 -17.63 12.27 4.93
C SER A 119 -18.41 13.49 5.43
N LEU A 120 -17.70 14.54 5.83
CA LEU A 120 -18.28 15.85 6.14
C LEU A 120 -18.08 16.88 5.00
N SER A 121 -17.61 16.42 3.83
CA SER A 121 -17.33 17.24 2.66
C SER A 121 -18.02 16.72 1.41
N CYS A 122 -18.24 17.62 0.46
CA CYS A 122 -18.72 17.29 -0.87
C CYS A 122 -17.61 17.01 -1.87
N GLY A 123 -16.38 17.40 -1.57
CA GLY A 123 -15.25 17.14 -2.43
C GLY A 123 -14.89 15.66 -2.43
N SER A 124 -14.47 15.14 -3.59
CA SER A 124 -13.77 13.87 -3.65
C SER A 124 -12.30 14.10 -3.28
N PRO A 125 -11.76 13.40 -2.27
CA PRO A 125 -10.34 13.46 -1.96
C PRO A 125 -9.49 12.80 -3.06
N SER A 126 -8.20 13.13 -3.08
CA SER A 126 -7.24 12.49 -3.99
C SER A 126 -6.87 11.08 -3.52
N THR A 127 -6.70 10.16 -4.45
CA THR A 127 -6.17 8.82 -4.19
C THR A 127 -4.64 8.81 -4.29
N CYS A 128 -4.00 7.79 -3.71
CA CYS A 128 -2.54 7.66 -3.64
C CYS A 128 -1.80 7.82 -4.97
N HIS A 129 -2.31 7.21 -6.03
CA HIS A 129 -1.63 7.16 -7.34
C HIS A 129 -2.21 8.19 -8.32
N GLY A 130 -2.81 9.26 -7.79
CA GLY A 130 -3.53 10.25 -8.57
C GLY A 130 -4.96 9.82 -8.88
N GLY A 131 -5.82 10.81 -9.14
CA GLY A 131 -7.26 10.63 -9.32
C GLY A 131 -8.07 11.09 -8.12
N LYS A 132 -9.34 10.72 -8.10
CA LYS A 132 -10.34 11.14 -7.11
C LYS A 132 -11.16 9.94 -6.66
N GLY A 133 -11.42 9.81 -5.36
CA GLY A 133 -12.09 8.65 -4.78
C GLY A 133 -13.14 9.00 -3.73
N SER A 134 -13.67 7.98 -3.07
CA SER A 134 -14.46 8.15 -1.85
C SER A 134 -13.56 8.54 -0.68
N PHE A 135 -14.17 9.03 0.40
CA PHE A 135 -13.45 9.32 1.63
C PHE A 135 -12.80 8.07 2.23
N TRP A 136 -13.52 6.96 2.31
CA TRP A 136 -12.95 5.69 2.81
C TRP A 136 -11.83 5.15 1.92
N GLY A 137 -11.96 5.30 0.59
CA GLY A 137 -10.88 4.92 -0.33
C GLY A 137 -9.62 5.77 -0.16
N HIS A 138 -9.77 7.06 0.19
CA HIS A 138 -8.64 7.92 0.52
C HIS A 138 -7.96 7.47 1.82
N GLU A 139 -8.71 7.24 2.89
CA GLU A 139 -8.15 6.79 4.17
C GLU A 139 -7.48 5.42 4.04
N TRP A 140 -8.12 4.49 3.31
CA TRP A 140 -7.58 3.16 3.09
C TRP A 140 -6.27 3.19 2.31
N GLY A 141 -6.23 3.92 1.19
CA GLY A 141 -5.06 3.94 0.31
C GLY A 141 -3.88 4.66 0.93
N ASN A 142 -4.13 5.80 1.59
CA ASN A 142 -3.05 6.61 2.15
C ASN A 142 -2.53 6.07 3.49
N HIS A 143 -3.35 5.37 4.28
CA HIS A 143 -2.98 5.01 5.65
C HIS A 143 -3.08 3.50 5.91
N LEU A 144 -4.23 2.89 5.66
CA LEU A 144 -4.49 1.50 6.09
C LEU A 144 -3.76 0.43 5.26
N GLN A 145 -3.27 0.78 4.07
CA GLN A 145 -2.52 -0.17 3.24
C GLN A 145 -1.21 -0.65 3.88
N SER A 146 -0.67 0.11 4.84
CA SER A 146 0.50 -0.30 5.62
C SER A 146 0.23 -1.47 6.56
N LEU A 147 -1.03 -1.87 6.76
CA LEU A 147 -1.42 -3.06 7.53
C LEU A 147 -1.23 -4.37 6.78
N LEU A 148 -0.91 -4.31 5.49
CA LEU A 148 -0.64 -5.47 4.66
C LEU A 148 0.85 -5.82 4.60
N LEU A 149 1.70 -5.04 5.30
CA LEU A 149 3.13 -5.28 5.51
C LEU A 149 3.34 -6.33 6.60
#